data_AF-A0A524AQ66-F1
#
_entry.id   AF-A0A524AQ66-F1
#
_cell.length_a   1.000
_cell.length_b   1.000
_cell.length_c   1.000
_cell.angle_alpha   90.00
_cell.angle_beta   90.00
_cell.angle_gamma   90.00
#
_symmetry.space_group_name_H-M   'P 1'
#
loop_
_entity.id
_entity.type
_entity.pdbx_description
1 polymer ?
#
loop_
_entity_poly.entity_id
_entity_poly.type
_entity_poly.pdbx_seq_one_letter_code
_entity_poly.pdbx_strand_id
1 'polypeptide(L)'
;QIQLVDTPPLNRDFVEPELLHLIRGSDLILLVVDLQTDPVQQLEDTIAFLRQHGIAPRHLKDRYSEQRGVTFIPLLVLANKSDDQSTDEDFEIFCELLEDDWPLLPVSATTGRNLQRLKQVVFERLEIVRVYSKPPGKEPDLDAPFVLKKGSTVADLAGKVHRDFLKRLKTARVWGTGVYEGQMVSRGHVLHDGDVVELQI
;
A
#
# COMPACT_ATOMS: atom_id res chain seq x y z
N GLN A 1 3.81 -5.62 -9.36
CA GLN A 1 5.04 -5.65 -8.53
C GLN A 1 4.92 -4.59 -7.44
N ILE A 2 5.21 -4.93 -6.19
CA ILE A 2 5.34 -3.96 -5.09
C ILE A 2 6.83 -3.66 -4.95
N GLN A 3 7.19 -2.38 -4.82
CA GLN A 3 8.56 -1.96 -4.56
C GLN A 3 8.69 -1.51 -3.11
N LEU A 4 9.62 -2.11 -2.38
CA LEU A 4 10.02 -1.65 -1.05
C LEU A 4 11.26 -0.79 -1.22
N VAL A 5 11.26 0.41 -0.66
CA VAL A 5 12.43 1.29 -0.62
C VAL A 5 12.83 1.42 0.83
N ASP A 6 14.04 0.98 1.14
CA ASP A 6 14.62 1.16 2.46
C ASP A 6 15.22 2.56 2.59
N THR A 7 15.09 3.15 3.77
CA THR A 7 15.51 4.53 4.03
C THR A 7 16.41 4.56 5.26
N PRO A 8 17.39 5.48 5.32
CA PRO A 8 18.13 5.69 6.56
C PRO A 8 17.19 6.11 7.70
N PRO A 9 17.59 5.95 8.97
CA PRO A 9 16.82 6.42 10.11
C PRO A 9 16.47 7.90 9.98
N LEU A 10 15.23 8.25 10.33
CA LEU A 10 14.75 9.63 10.34
C LEU A 10 15.29 10.34 11.60
N ASN A 11 16.55 10.77 11.57
CA ASN A 11 17.11 11.62 12.63
C ASN A 11 17.01 13.09 12.25
N ARG A 12 16.70 13.95 13.23
CA ARG A 12 16.48 15.39 13.09
C ARG A 12 17.72 16.16 12.59
N ASP A 13 18.92 15.60 12.78
CA ASP A 13 20.17 16.32 12.50
C ASP A 13 20.50 16.43 11.00
N PHE A 14 20.11 15.45 10.17
CA PHE A 14 20.35 15.47 8.72
C PHE A 14 19.32 14.62 7.99
N VAL A 15 18.32 15.26 7.37
CA VAL A 15 17.47 14.61 6.37
C VAL A 15 17.62 15.29 5.02
N GLU A 16 18.05 14.52 4.04
CA GLU A 16 18.17 14.94 2.65
C GLU A 16 16.78 15.24 2.06
N PRO A 17 16.58 16.36 1.34
CA PRO A 17 15.32 16.67 0.66
C PRO A 17 14.79 15.54 -0.22
N GLU A 18 15.68 14.75 -0.80
CA GLU A 18 15.41 13.58 -1.63
C GLU A 18 14.64 12.50 -0.85
N LEU A 19 14.97 12.29 0.43
CA LEU A 19 14.27 11.35 1.29
C LEU A 19 12.81 11.78 1.52
N LEU A 20 12.58 13.07 1.73
CA LEU A 20 11.22 13.60 1.89
C LEU A 20 10.42 13.48 0.59
N HIS A 21 11.04 13.71 -0.56
CA HIS A 21 10.39 13.51 -1.85
C HIS A 21 10.01 12.05 -2.06
N LEU A 22 10.90 11.13 -1.72
CA LEU A 22 10.65 9.69 -1.75
C LEU A 22 9.47 9.30 -0.87
N ILE A 23 9.44 9.77 0.39
CA ILE A 23 8.34 9.48 1.32
C ILE A 23 7.02 10.02 0.75
N ARG A 24 6.99 11.24 0.21
CA ARG A 24 5.79 11.82 -0.39
C ARG A 24 5.25 11.07 -1.61
N GLY A 25 6.13 10.46 -2.38
CA GLY A 25 5.77 9.65 -3.54
C GLY A 25 5.31 8.24 -3.19
N SER A 26 5.40 7.84 -1.92
CA SER A 26 5.06 6.48 -1.50
C SER A 26 3.55 6.27 -1.37
N ASP A 27 3.11 5.06 -1.71
CA ASP A 27 1.72 4.63 -1.54
C ASP A 27 1.38 4.16 -0.12
N LEU A 28 2.41 3.80 0.65
CA LEU A 28 2.32 3.28 2.02
C LEU A 28 3.66 3.48 2.73
N ILE A 29 3.62 4.01 3.95
CA ILE A 29 4.78 4.10 4.85
C ILE A 29 4.74 2.92 5.82
N LEU A 30 5.86 2.20 5.93
CA LEU A 30 6.11 1.23 6.99
C LEU A 30 7.02 1.88 8.03
N LEU A 31 6.48 2.27 9.18
CA LEU A 31 7.24 2.89 10.26
C LEU A 31 7.65 1.79 11.23
N VAL A 32 8.94 1.54 11.35
CA VAL A 32 9.46 0.48 12.23
C VAL A 32 9.85 1.08 13.58
N VAL A 33 9.35 0.49 14.66
CA VAL A 33 9.77 0.79 16.04
C VAL A 33 10.38 -0.45 16.70
N ASP A 34 11.26 -0.23 17.67
CA ASP A 34 11.92 -1.29 18.43
C ASP A 34 11.22 -1.50 19.78
N LEU A 35 10.52 -2.62 19.93
CA LEU A 35 9.76 -2.95 21.15
C LEU A 35 10.63 -3.07 22.41
N GLN A 36 11.92 -3.37 22.28
CA GLN A 36 12.81 -3.59 23.43
C GLN A 36 13.41 -2.29 23.99
N THR A 37 12.98 -1.15 23.49
CA THR A 37 13.51 0.17 23.88
C THR A 37 12.37 1.09 24.32
N ASP A 38 12.21 2.26 23.70
CA ASP A 38 11.07 3.15 23.92
C ASP A 38 10.30 3.29 22.60
N PRO A 39 9.39 2.34 22.29
CA PRO A 39 8.65 2.34 21.03
C PRO A 39 7.64 3.50 20.94
N VAL A 40 7.14 4.00 22.09
CA VAL A 40 6.21 5.14 22.14
C VAL A 40 6.94 6.41 21.72
N GLN A 41 8.06 6.73 22.37
CA GLN A 41 8.85 7.91 22.05
C GLN A 41 9.36 7.87 20.60
N GLN A 42 9.78 6.71 20.09
CA GLN A 42 10.18 6.54 18.69
C GLN A 42 9.07 6.87 17.69
N LEU A 43 7.86 6.38 17.96
CA LEU A 43 6.70 6.68 17.13
C LEU A 43 6.39 8.18 17.17
N GLU A 44 6.29 8.76 18.36
CA GLU A 44 5.99 10.18 18.54
C GLU A 44 7.01 11.08 17.84
N ASP A 45 8.31 10.80 18.01
CA ASP A 45 9.37 11.56 17.37
C ASP A 45 9.33 11.47 15.85
N THR A 46 9.09 10.27 15.32
CA THR A 46 8.99 10.06 13.87
C THR A 46 7.78 10.78 13.29
N ILE A 47 6.63 10.73 13.98
CA ILE A 47 5.41 11.42 13.56
C ILE A 47 5.59 12.93 13.66
N ALA A 48 6.21 13.44 14.72
CA ALA A 48 6.55 14.86 14.85
C ALA A 48 7.47 15.31 13.71
N PHE A 49 8.48 14.52 13.37
CA PHE A 49 9.40 14.77 12.26
C PHE A 49 8.66 14.83 10.91
N LEU A 50 7.82 13.84 10.59
CA LEU A 50 7.04 13.83 9.36
C LEU A 50 6.11 15.05 9.28
N ARG A 51 5.48 15.42 10.39
CA ARG A 51 4.58 16.57 10.48
C ARG A 51 5.29 17.90 10.28
N GLN A 52 6.49 18.08 10.82
CA GLN A 52 7.31 19.28 10.56
C GLN A 52 7.59 19.45 9.06
N HIS A 53 7.65 18.34 8.34
CA HIS A 53 7.80 18.33 6.89
C HIS A 53 6.46 18.20 6.15
N GLY A 54 5.31 18.47 6.76
CA GLY A 54 4.02 18.46 6.07
C GLY A 54 3.62 17.09 5.50
N ILE A 55 3.99 16.01 6.19
CA ILE A 55 3.55 14.63 5.91
C ILE A 55 2.81 14.14 7.15
N ALA A 56 1.65 13.50 6.96
CA ALA A 56 0.87 12.96 8.07
C ALA A 56 0.23 11.60 7.72
N PRO A 57 -0.01 10.73 8.71
CA PRO A 57 -0.75 9.49 8.50
C PRO A 57 -2.17 9.76 8.00
N ARG A 58 -2.61 9.01 6.98
CA ARG A 58 -3.95 9.16 6.37
C ARG A 58 -5.11 8.99 7.37
N HIS A 59 -4.95 8.14 8.38
CA HIS A 59 -6.00 7.91 9.39
C HIS A 59 -6.17 9.08 10.36
N LEU A 60 -5.19 9.98 10.47
CA LEU A 60 -5.27 11.20 11.29
C LEU A 60 -5.69 12.44 10.51
N LYS A 61 -6.26 12.26 9.30
CA LYS A 61 -6.60 13.37 8.41
C LYS A 61 -7.53 14.39 9.05
N ASP A 62 -8.55 13.93 9.79
CA ASP A 62 -9.54 14.82 10.38
C ASP A 62 -8.94 15.71 11.48
N ARG A 63 -7.97 15.16 12.24
CA ARG A 63 -7.23 15.89 13.27
C ARG A 63 -6.35 17.01 12.70
N TYR A 64 -5.89 16.89 11.45
CA TYR A 64 -5.00 17.85 10.80
C TYR A 64 -5.64 18.56 9.60
N SER A 65 -6.96 18.52 9.49
CA SER A 65 -7.72 19.03 8.33
C SER A 65 -7.55 20.53 8.08
N GLU A 66 -7.19 21.31 9.11
CA GLU A 66 -6.97 22.76 9.01
C GLU A 66 -5.57 23.13 8.48
N GLN A 67 -4.62 22.19 8.42
CA GLN A 67 -3.26 22.44 7.95
C GLN A 67 -3.19 22.37 6.42
N ARG A 68 -2.94 23.51 5.77
CA ARG A 68 -2.71 23.56 4.31
C ARG A 68 -1.34 22.95 3.96
N GLY A 69 -1.29 22.22 2.86
CA GLY A 69 -0.03 21.68 2.31
C GLY A 69 0.42 20.34 2.91
N VAL A 70 -0.44 19.66 3.70
CA VAL A 70 -0.12 18.34 4.26
C VAL A 70 -0.39 17.24 3.23
N THR A 71 0.60 16.37 3.01
CA THR A 71 0.45 15.13 2.26
C THR A 71 0.03 14.01 3.21
N PHE A 72 -1.16 13.43 2.98
CA PHE A 72 -1.68 12.32 3.77
C PHE A 72 -1.37 10.98 3.12
N ILE A 73 -0.61 10.13 3.81
CA ILE A 73 -0.13 8.85 3.27
C ILE A 73 -0.58 7.72 4.20
N PRO A 74 -1.08 6.58 3.68
CA PRO A 74 -1.30 5.40 4.49
C PRO A 74 -0.03 5.04 5.27
N LEU A 75 -0.18 4.68 6.54
CA LEU A 75 0.92 4.28 7.41
C LEU A 75 0.55 2.98 8.12
N LEU A 76 1.55 2.13 8.34
CA LEU A 76 1.49 0.92 9.18
C LEU A 76 2.73 0.94 10.08
N VAL A 77 2.51 0.84 11.39
CA VAL A 77 3.60 0.74 12.38
C VAL A 77 3.96 -0.72 12.56
N LEU A 78 5.24 -1.03 12.40
CA LEU A 78 5.81 -2.35 12.62
C LEU A 78 6.53 -2.34 13.95
N ALA A 79 5.94 -3.02 14.94
CA ALA A 79 6.54 -3.19 16.25
C ALA A 79 7.52 -4.37 16.17
N ASN A 80 8.78 -4.07 15.85
CA ASN A 80 9.82 -5.05 15.59
C ASN A 80 10.42 -5.61 16.90
N LYS A 81 11.08 -6.77 16.78
CA LYS A 81 11.61 -7.58 17.90
C LYS A 81 10.55 -8.26 18.76
N SER A 82 9.36 -8.47 18.21
CA SER A 82 8.38 -9.41 18.78
C SER A 82 8.80 -10.85 18.43
N ASP A 83 9.84 -11.34 19.09
CA ASP A 83 10.52 -12.58 18.74
C ASP A 83 9.76 -13.83 19.20
N ASP A 84 9.15 -13.79 20.39
CA ASP A 84 8.47 -14.92 21.03
C ASP A 84 7.33 -14.48 21.98
N GLN A 85 6.71 -15.42 22.69
CA GLN A 85 5.59 -15.16 23.59
C GLN A 85 5.93 -14.22 24.76
N SER A 86 7.19 -14.14 25.18
CA SER A 86 7.59 -13.20 26.24
C SER A 86 7.49 -11.75 25.79
N THR A 87 7.70 -11.49 24.49
CA THR A 87 7.59 -10.15 23.89
C THR A 87 6.16 -9.77 23.50
N ASP A 88 5.17 -10.66 23.70
CA ASP A 88 3.77 -10.33 23.43
C ASP A 88 3.23 -9.34 24.49
N GLU A 89 3.67 -9.46 25.75
CA GLU A 89 3.34 -8.52 26.83
C GLU A 89 3.90 -7.11 26.53
N ASP A 90 5.14 -7.01 26.03
CA ASP A 90 5.72 -5.72 25.61
C ASP A 90 4.91 -5.04 24.51
N PHE A 91 4.40 -5.83 23.56
CA PHE A 91 3.53 -5.31 22.49
C PHE A 91 2.15 -4.88 23.03
N GLU A 92 1.57 -5.62 23.97
CA GLU A 92 0.32 -5.25 24.63
C GLU A 92 0.48 -3.93 25.41
N ILE A 93 1.53 -3.80 26.23
CA ILE A 93 1.87 -2.56 26.93
C ILE A 93 2.05 -1.41 25.95
N PHE A 94 2.78 -1.64 24.85
CA PHE A 94 2.95 -0.62 23.81
C PHE A 94 1.60 -0.16 23.24
N CYS A 95 0.66 -1.08 22.98
CA CYS A 95 -0.67 -0.72 22.50
C CYS A 95 -1.47 0.08 23.52
N GLU A 96 -1.40 -0.26 24.80
CA GLU A 96 -2.11 0.44 25.88
C GLU A 96 -1.60 1.87 26.12
N LEU A 97 -0.33 2.12 25.86
CA LEU A 97 0.29 3.44 26.03
C LEU A 97 -0.05 4.42 24.91
N LEU A 98 -0.60 3.96 23.79
CA LEU A 98 -0.91 4.82 22.65
C LEU A 98 -2.28 5.50 22.81
N GLU A 99 -2.29 6.82 22.63
CA GLU A 99 -3.52 7.61 22.75
C GLU A 99 -4.47 7.47 21.54
N ASP A 100 -3.96 7.06 20.38
CA ASP A 100 -4.71 6.94 19.13
C ASP A 100 -4.81 5.50 18.64
N ASP A 101 -5.83 5.22 17.82
CA ASP A 101 -5.96 3.94 17.10
C ASP A 101 -4.93 3.86 15.97
N TRP A 102 -3.72 3.43 16.32
CA TRP A 102 -2.65 3.23 15.39
C TRP A 102 -2.80 1.88 14.65
N PRO A 103 -2.55 1.85 13.34
CA PRO A 103 -2.42 0.59 12.62
C PRO A 103 -1.08 -0.06 12.99
N LEU A 104 -1.11 -1.04 13.89
CA LEU A 104 0.07 -1.73 14.41
C LEU A 104 0.15 -3.18 13.90
N LEU A 105 1.37 -3.70 13.74
CA LEU A 105 1.64 -5.12 13.53
C LEU A 105 2.93 -5.51 14.25
N PRO A 106 2.89 -6.44 15.23
CA PRO A 106 4.11 -6.96 15.84
C PRO A 106 4.81 -7.88 14.85
N VAL A 107 6.12 -7.72 14.68
CA VAL A 107 6.94 -8.51 13.76
C VAL A 107 8.27 -8.87 14.40
N SER A 108 8.90 -9.93 13.89
CA SER A 108 10.30 -10.21 14.16
C SER A 108 11.05 -10.35 12.85
N ALA A 109 12.01 -9.45 12.64
CA ALA A 109 12.99 -9.57 11.57
C ALA A 109 13.93 -10.78 11.78
N THR A 110 14.13 -11.21 13.03
CA THR A 110 15.05 -12.30 13.40
C THR A 110 14.43 -13.68 13.18
N THR A 111 13.22 -13.89 13.69
CA THR A 111 12.52 -15.19 13.64
C THR A 111 11.60 -15.33 12.42
N GLY A 112 11.27 -14.21 11.77
CA GLY A 112 10.30 -14.15 10.68
C GLY A 112 8.84 -14.15 11.16
N ARG A 113 8.59 -14.06 12.48
CA ARG A 113 7.25 -13.98 13.05
C ARG A 113 6.46 -12.85 12.40
N ASN A 114 5.22 -13.16 12.01
CA ASN A 114 4.26 -12.25 11.37
C ASN A 114 4.68 -11.64 10.02
N LEU A 115 5.83 -11.99 9.42
CA LEU A 115 6.21 -11.45 8.11
C LEU A 115 5.27 -11.89 6.97
N GLN A 116 4.67 -13.08 7.07
CA GLN A 116 3.65 -13.50 6.10
C GLN A 116 2.36 -12.69 6.25
N ARG A 117 1.99 -12.34 7.49
CA ARG A 117 0.86 -11.45 7.77
C ARG A 117 1.15 -10.04 7.28
N LEU A 118 2.37 -9.54 7.45
CA LEU A 118 2.81 -8.25 6.93
C LEU A 118 2.57 -8.13 5.42
N LYS A 119 2.93 -9.16 4.64
CA LYS A 119 2.68 -9.17 3.18
C LYS A 119 1.20 -9.00 2.84
N GLN A 120 0.31 -9.67 3.59
CA GLN A 120 -1.14 -9.56 3.39
C GLN A 120 -1.63 -8.14 3.73
N VAL A 121 -1.25 -7.62 4.91
CA VAL A 121 -1.66 -6.29 5.37
C VAL A 121 -1.14 -5.19 4.42
N VAL A 122 0.09 -5.31 3.91
CA VAL A 122 0.63 -4.39 2.90
C VAL A 122 -0.20 -4.42 1.64
N PHE A 123 -0.52 -5.61 1.11
CA PHE A 123 -1.34 -5.74 -0.10
C PHE A 123 -2.74 -5.13 0.09
N GLU A 124 -3.38 -5.41 1.23
CA GLU A 124 -4.69 -4.85 1.60
C GLU A 124 -4.64 -3.30 1.69
N ARG A 125 -3.62 -2.75 2.36
CA ARG A 125 -3.46 -1.29 2.58
C ARG A 125 -3.07 -0.52 1.33
N LEU A 126 -2.38 -1.14 0.39
CA LEU A 126 -2.07 -0.52 -0.90
C LEU A 126 -3.31 -0.32 -1.76
N GLU A 127 -4.42 -1.00 -1.43
CA GLU A 127 -5.70 -0.96 -2.13
C GLU A 127 -5.49 -1.20 -3.63
N ILE A 128 -4.78 -2.27 -3.98
CA ILE A 128 -4.45 -2.64 -5.36
C ILE A 128 -5.17 -3.90 -5.81
N VAL A 129 -5.32 -4.05 -7.13
CA VAL A 129 -5.85 -5.24 -7.80
C VAL A 129 -4.90 -5.68 -8.90
N ARG A 130 -4.78 -6.98 -9.11
CA ARG A 130 -4.02 -7.61 -10.20
C ARG A 130 -4.97 -8.01 -11.30
N VAL A 131 -4.71 -7.56 -12.50
CA VAL A 131 -5.51 -7.87 -13.69
C VAL A 131 -4.62 -8.49 -14.74
N TYR A 132 -5.03 -9.62 -15.29
CA TYR A 132 -4.25 -10.39 -16.25
C TYR A 132 -4.70 -10.08 -17.67
N SER A 133 -3.76 -9.76 -18.55
CA SER A 133 -4.10 -9.48 -19.95
C SER A 133 -4.24 -10.78 -20.72
N LYS A 134 -5.27 -10.83 -21.57
CA LYS A 134 -5.46 -11.90 -22.54
C LYS A 134 -5.50 -11.32 -23.95
N PRO A 135 -4.52 -11.62 -24.82
CA PRO A 135 -4.61 -11.23 -26.22
C PRO A 135 -5.70 -12.04 -26.97
N PRO A 136 -6.35 -11.47 -28.00
CA PRO A 136 -7.31 -12.19 -28.82
C PRO A 136 -6.73 -13.49 -29.39
N GLY A 137 -7.44 -14.59 -29.18
CA GLY A 137 -7.04 -15.93 -29.66
C GLY A 137 -5.85 -16.56 -28.93
N LYS A 138 -5.37 -15.96 -27.82
CA LYS A 138 -4.31 -16.52 -26.98
C LYS A 138 -4.81 -16.79 -25.56
N GLU A 139 -4.06 -17.62 -24.85
CA GLU A 139 -4.20 -17.81 -23.41
C GLU A 139 -3.83 -16.53 -22.64
N PRO A 140 -4.40 -16.32 -21.44
CA PRO A 140 -4.02 -15.20 -20.58
C PRO A 140 -2.58 -15.35 -20.08
N ASP A 141 -1.90 -14.22 -19.95
CA ASP A 141 -0.61 -14.17 -19.26
C ASP A 141 -0.85 -14.05 -17.75
N LEU A 142 -0.67 -15.17 -17.04
CA LEU A 142 -0.85 -15.24 -15.58
C LEU A 142 0.43 -14.92 -14.80
N ASP A 143 1.57 -14.78 -15.48
CA ASP A 143 2.86 -14.52 -14.86
C ASP A 143 3.14 -13.00 -14.77
N ALA A 144 2.57 -12.21 -15.67
CA ALA A 144 2.75 -10.76 -15.74
C ALA A 144 1.44 -9.96 -15.54
N PRO A 145 0.89 -9.87 -14.32
CA PRO A 145 -0.30 -9.06 -14.05
C PRO A 145 -0.04 -7.56 -14.15
N PHE A 146 -1.03 -6.83 -14.65
CA PHE A 146 -1.15 -5.40 -14.46
C PHE A 146 -1.67 -5.09 -13.07
N VAL A 147 -0.87 -4.37 -12.27
CA VAL A 147 -1.29 -3.90 -10.95
C VAL A 147 -1.99 -2.55 -11.07
N LEU A 148 -3.24 -2.44 -10.66
CA LEU A 148 -4.05 -1.22 -10.70
C LEU A 148 -4.50 -0.84 -9.29
N LYS A 149 -4.97 0.39 -9.09
CA LYS A 149 -5.65 0.76 -7.85
C LYS A 149 -7.04 0.12 -7.84
N LYS A 150 -7.53 -0.26 -6.66
CA LYS A 150 -8.88 -0.77 -6.49
C LYS A 150 -9.88 0.29 -6.95
N GLY A 151 -10.89 -0.13 -7.72
CA GLY A 151 -11.82 0.78 -8.38
C GLY A 151 -11.40 1.23 -9.77
N SER A 152 -10.19 0.87 -10.23
CA SER A 152 -9.77 1.11 -11.61
C SER A 152 -10.66 0.37 -12.62
N THR A 153 -10.80 0.97 -13.79
CA THR A 153 -11.68 0.53 -14.87
C THR A 153 -10.91 -0.15 -16.01
N VAL A 154 -11.65 -0.76 -16.94
CA VAL A 154 -11.10 -1.26 -18.21
C VAL A 154 -10.32 -0.18 -18.97
N ALA A 155 -10.79 1.08 -18.94
CA ALA A 155 -10.08 2.19 -19.55
C ALA A 155 -8.71 2.43 -18.88
N ASP A 156 -8.63 2.37 -17.56
CA ASP A 156 -7.38 2.55 -16.82
C ASP A 156 -6.38 1.44 -17.17
N LEU A 157 -6.85 0.19 -17.26
CA LEU A 157 -6.03 -0.93 -17.76
C LEU A 157 -5.52 -0.65 -19.17
N ALA A 158 -6.39 -0.24 -20.11
CA ALA A 158 -5.98 0.04 -21.48
C ALA A 158 -4.93 1.14 -21.56
N GLY A 159 -5.05 2.19 -20.73
CA GLY A 159 -4.05 3.24 -20.62
C GLY A 159 -2.71 2.74 -20.07
N LYS A 160 -2.73 1.79 -19.15
CA LYS A 160 -1.54 1.14 -18.59
C LYS A 160 -0.85 0.20 -19.58
N VAL A 161 -1.61 -0.44 -20.46
CA VAL A 161 -1.07 -1.23 -21.59
C VAL A 161 -0.40 -0.30 -22.61
N HIS A 162 -1.14 0.67 -23.16
CA HIS A 162 -0.60 1.67 -24.08
C HIS A 162 -1.58 2.84 -24.29
N ARG A 163 -1.07 4.07 -24.46
CA ARG A 163 -1.92 5.25 -24.70
C ARG A 163 -2.85 5.12 -25.92
N ASP A 164 -2.41 4.44 -26.97
CA ASP A 164 -3.24 4.24 -28.17
C ASP A 164 -4.38 3.24 -27.97
N PHE A 165 -4.18 2.26 -27.08
CA PHE A 165 -5.24 1.31 -26.72
C PHE A 165 -6.36 2.06 -26.03
N LEU A 166 -6.05 2.93 -25.07
CA LEU A 166 -7.06 3.79 -24.43
C LEU A 166 -7.85 4.63 -25.45
N LYS A 167 -7.20 5.20 -26.46
CA LYS A 167 -7.89 6.01 -27.48
C LYS A 167 -8.85 5.19 -28.33
N ARG A 168 -8.43 3.99 -28.73
CA ARG A 168 -9.18 3.16 -29.68
C ARG A 168 -10.11 2.13 -29.02
N LEU A 169 -9.98 1.91 -27.70
CA LEU A 169 -10.77 0.94 -26.95
C LEU A 169 -12.27 1.15 -27.18
N LYS A 170 -12.96 0.10 -27.65
CA LYS A 170 -14.41 0.08 -27.82
C LYS A 170 -15.07 -0.60 -26.64
N THR A 171 -14.66 -1.83 -26.35
CA THR A 171 -15.17 -2.69 -25.28
C THR A 171 -14.05 -3.60 -24.76
N ALA A 172 -14.34 -4.44 -23.79
CA ALA A 172 -13.46 -5.55 -23.42
C ALA A 172 -14.28 -6.81 -23.11
N ARG A 173 -13.64 -7.98 -23.18
CA ARG A 173 -14.16 -9.20 -22.59
C ARG A 173 -13.47 -9.44 -21.25
N VAL A 174 -14.23 -9.82 -20.25
CA VAL A 174 -13.73 -10.07 -18.89
C VAL A 174 -14.12 -11.49 -18.46
N TRP A 175 -13.18 -12.16 -17.79
CA TRP A 175 -13.41 -13.40 -17.04
C TRP A 175 -12.98 -13.14 -15.61
N GLY A 176 -13.83 -13.46 -14.64
CA GLY A 176 -13.55 -13.15 -13.24
C GLY A 176 -14.77 -12.74 -12.43
N THR A 177 -14.57 -11.83 -11.49
CA THR A 177 -15.56 -11.56 -10.45
C THR A 177 -16.67 -10.64 -10.95
N GLY A 178 -17.93 -11.02 -10.70
CA GLY A 178 -19.09 -10.17 -10.99
C GLY A 178 -19.49 -10.13 -12.48
N VAL A 179 -18.94 -11.02 -13.30
CA VAL A 179 -19.28 -11.19 -14.71
C VAL A 179 -19.42 -12.67 -15.06
N TYR A 180 -20.10 -12.96 -16.16
CA TYR A 180 -20.05 -14.29 -16.77
C TYR A 180 -18.78 -14.44 -17.61
N GLU A 181 -18.28 -15.67 -17.77
CA GLU A 181 -17.06 -15.97 -18.53
C GLU A 181 -17.09 -15.35 -19.94
N GLY A 182 -16.19 -14.40 -20.20
CA GLY A 182 -16.04 -13.74 -21.49
C GLY A 182 -17.10 -12.66 -21.78
N GLN A 183 -17.81 -12.19 -20.75
CA GLN A 183 -18.82 -11.14 -20.87
C GLN A 183 -18.21 -9.88 -21.48
N MET A 184 -18.90 -9.30 -22.47
CA MET A 184 -18.54 -7.99 -23.00
C MET A 184 -18.95 -6.89 -22.03
N VAL A 185 -18.01 -6.03 -21.68
CA VAL A 185 -18.21 -4.90 -20.78
C VAL A 185 -17.80 -3.58 -21.44
N SER A 186 -18.36 -2.49 -20.92
CA SER A 186 -18.00 -1.15 -21.36
C SER A 186 -16.63 -0.73 -20.79
N ARG A 187 -16.08 0.35 -21.35
CA ARG A 187 -14.81 0.93 -20.90
C ARG A 187 -14.80 1.35 -19.43
N GLY A 188 -15.97 1.68 -18.87
CA GLY A 188 -16.13 2.13 -17.49
C GLY A 188 -16.38 1.01 -16.48
N HIS A 189 -16.36 -0.25 -16.91
CA HIS A 189 -16.51 -1.37 -16.00
C HIS A 189 -15.33 -1.42 -15.02
N VAL A 190 -15.64 -1.55 -13.73
CA VAL A 190 -14.65 -1.62 -12.64
C VAL A 190 -14.09 -3.05 -12.58
N LEU A 191 -12.76 -3.14 -12.53
CA LEU A 191 -12.03 -4.41 -12.47
C LEU A 191 -11.79 -4.85 -11.02
N HIS A 192 -11.74 -6.16 -10.83
CA HIS A 192 -11.47 -6.82 -9.56
C HIS A 192 -10.12 -7.55 -9.58
N ASP A 193 -9.59 -7.87 -8.39
CA ASP A 193 -8.37 -8.67 -8.28
C ASP A 193 -8.61 -10.07 -8.86
N GLY A 194 -7.71 -10.51 -9.74
CA GLY A 194 -7.81 -11.80 -10.41
C GLY A 194 -8.45 -11.76 -11.79
N ASP A 195 -9.10 -10.65 -12.17
CA ASP A 195 -9.79 -10.57 -13.46
C ASP A 195 -8.83 -10.75 -14.64
N VAL A 196 -9.30 -11.49 -15.65
CA VAL A 196 -8.64 -11.63 -16.95
C VAL A 196 -9.37 -10.74 -17.95
N VAL A 197 -8.62 -9.94 -18.72
CA VAL A 197 -9.20 -8.95 -19.62
C VAL A 197 -8.61 -9.04 -21.03
N GLU A 198 -9.48 -9.15 -22.02
CA GLU A 198 -9.16 -9.05 -23.44
C GLU A 198 -9.74 -7.74 -24.01
N LEU A 199 -8.86 -6.77 -24.29
CA LEU A 199 -9.23 -5.46 -24.81
C LEU A 199 -9.66 -5.57 -26.29
N GLN A 200 -10.81 -4.97 -26.64
CA GLN A 200 -11.35 -4.92 -28.00
C GLN A 200 -11.21 -3.51 -28.57
N ILE A 201 -10.43 -3.38 -29.65
CA ILE A 201 -9.91 -2.13 -30.21
C ILE A 201 -10.42 -1.92 -31.64
#